data_AF-A0A8H2W9X0-F1
#
_entry.id   AF-A0A8H2W9X0-F1
#
_cell.length_a   1.000
_cell.length_b   1.000
_cell.length_c   1.000
_cell.angle_alpha   90.00
_cell.angle_beta   90.00
_cell.angle_gamma   90.00
#
_symmetry.space_group_name_H-M   'P 1'
#
loop_
_entity.id
_entity.type
_entity.pdbx_description
1 polymer ?
#
loop_
_entity_poly.entity_id
_entity_poly.type
_entity_poly.pdbx_seq_one_letter_code
_entity_poly.pdbx_strand_id
1 'polypeptide(L)'
;MARSKAAPAMDFMLGPLSVEQKKRQATQRAKLDKNKKEEVKPEELAAEDLKRSENETSENIKLVYRRLEQCQRINFFKFVINPTSFGQSVENMFYVSFMIRDAKIAFEVVDDEPFIYACDPPDQNDYAEGGIQKRQLVMELDVATWKRAIEVFNITESVIPTRDYSKNMQPPGKKGWY
;
A
#
# COMPACT_ATOMS: atom_id res chain seq x y z
N MET A 1 -23.08 12.88 -37.71
CA MET A 1 -22.12 12.12 -38.53
C MET A 1 -20.78 12.05 -37.80
N ALA A 2 -20.32 10.86 -37.45
CA ALA A 2 -19.10 10.65 -36.66
C ALA A 2 -17.84 10.86 -37.51
N ARG A 3 -16.89 11.67 -37.03
CA ARG A 3 -15.59 11.87 -37.70
C ARG A 3 -14.53 10.98 -37.05
N SER A 4 -14.09 9.95 -37.78
CA SER A 4 -12.95 9.10 -37.39
C SER A 4 -11.65 9.91 -37.41
N LYS A 5 -10.72 9.57 -36.49
CA LYS A 5 -9.36 10.14 -36.41
C LYS A 5 -8.30 9.30 -37.13
N ALA A 6 -8.68 8.21 -37.80
CA ALA A 6 -7.74 7.35 -38.51
C ALA A 6 -7.10 8.09 -39.70
N ALA A 7 -5.78 7.91 -39.90
CA ALA A 7 -5.10 8.42 -41.08
C ALA A 7 -5.47 7.56 -42.30
N PRO A 8 -5.83 8.15 -43.45
CA PRO A 8 -6.15 7.39 -44.65
C PRO A 8 -4.91 6.66 -45.16
N ALA A 9 -5.04 5.36 -45.46
CA ALA A 9 -3.99 4.57 -46.11
C ALA A 9 -4.00 4.84 -47.62
N MET A 10 -2.81 4.85 -48.22
CA MET A 10 -2.61 5.22 -49.63
C MET A 10 -2.91 4.00 -50.52
N ASP A 11 -3.87 4.11 -51.44
CA ASP A 11 -4.03 3.15 -52.54
C ASP A 11 -3.49 3.76 -53.84
N PHE A 12 -2.89 2.93 -54.68
CA PHE A 12 -2.00 3.34 -55.76
C PHE A 12 -2.79 3.94 -56.93
N MET A 13 -2.33 5.10 -57.43
CA MET A 13 -2.88 5.87 -58.56
C MET A 13 -4.05 6.82 -58.27
N LEU A 14 -3.82 7.77 -57.36
CA LEU A 14 -4.19 9.21 -57.39
C LEU A 14 -4.25 9.69 -55.94
N GLY A 15 -3.08 9.76 -55.31
CA GLY A 15 -2.93 10.16 -53.90
C GLY A 15 -3.51 11.55 -53.59
N PRO A 16 -3.55 11.95 -52.30
CA PRO A 16 -4.28 13.12 -51.80
C PRO A 16 -3.63 14.46 -52.16
N LEU A 17 -3.43 14.71 -53.46
CA LEU A 17 -2.77 15.86 -54.05
C LEU A 17 -3.62 17.14 -54.05
N SER A 18 -4.84 17.09 -53.51
CA SER A 18 -5.73 18.26 -53.41
C SER A 18 -6.18 18.56 -51.98
N VAL A 19 -5.57 17.92 -50.97
CA VAL A 19 -5.84 18.27 -49.58
C VAL A 19 -4.75 19.24 -49.11
N GLU A 20 -5.05 20.54 -49.19
CA GLU A 20 -4.20 21.53 -48.54
C GLU A 20 -4.12 21.23 -47.04
N GLN A 21 -2.90 21.00 -46.55
CA GLN A 21 -2.66 20.89 -45.11
C GLN A 21 -3.13 22.20 -44.46
N LYS A 22 -4.23 22.13 -43.71
CA LYS A 22 -4.67 23.24 -42.87
C LYS A 22 -3.54 23.61 -41.91
N LYS A 23 -2.82 24.71 -42.20
CA LYS A 23 -1.81 25.29 -41.30
C LYS A 23 -2.52 25.63 -39.99
N ARG A 24 -2.30 24.79 -38.98
CA ARG A 24 -2.77 25.08 -37.63
C ARG A 24 -1.97 26.28 -37.15
N GLN A 25 -2.63 27.40 -36.87
CA GLN A 25 -2.00 28.47 -36.11
C GLN A 25 -1.50 27.87 -34.80
N ALA A 26 -0.21 28.04 -34.52
CA ALA A 26 0.35 27.69 -33.23
C ALA A 26 -0.27 28.65 -32.20
N THR A 27 -1.35 28.23 -31.55
CA THR A 27 -1.82 28.92 -30.35
C THR A 27 -0.69 28.83 -29.35
N GLN A 28 -0.04 29.96 -29.05
CA GLN A 28 0.88 30.03 -27.93
C GLN A 28 0.07 29.66 -26.70
N ARG A 29 0.28 28.44 -26.17
CA ARG A 29 -0.22 28.11 -24.84
C ARG A 29 0.45 29.12 -23.92
N ALA A 30 -0.34 30.00 -23.32
CA ALA A 30 0.13 30.80 -22.19
C ALA A 30 0.79 29.80 -21.23
N LYS A 31 2.08 30.00 -20.95
CA LYS A 31 2.75 29.21 -19.91
C LYS A 31 1.91 29.44 -18.66
N LEU A 32 1.28 28.39 -18.17
CA LEU A 32 0.70 28.42 -16.84
C LEU A 32 1.88 28.75 -15.93
N ASP A 33 1.90 29.96 -15.40
CA ASP A 33 2.90 30.39 -14.43
C ASP A 33 2.60 29.57 -13.16
N LYS A 34 3.13 28.35 -13.14
CA LYS A 34 3.04 27.47 -11.99
C LYS A 34 3.83 28.20 -10.91
N ASN A 35 3.09 28.83 -10.01
CA ASN A 35 3.63 29.57 -8.89
C ASN A 35 4.61 28.65 -8.17
N LYS A 36 5.91 28.91 -8.30
CA LYS A 36 7.01 28.05 -7.81
C LYS A 36 6.99 27.83 -6.29
N LYS A 37 6.08 28.51 -5.60
CA LYS A 37 5.85 28.45 -4.15
C LYS A 37 5.16 27.16 -3.69
N GLU A 38 4.57 26.39 -4.61
CA GLU A 38 3.90 25.12 -4.30
C GLU A 38 4.69 23.86 -4.69
N GLU A 39 5.98 24.00 -5.04
CA GLU A 39 6.85 22.84 -5.24
C GLU A 39 7.32 22.30 -3.88
N VAL A 40 6.58 21.33 -3.33
CA VAL A 40 7.05 20.54 -2.18
C VAL A 40 8.08 19.54 -2.70
N LYS A 41 9.37 19.85 -2.51
CA LYS A 41 10.44 18.90 -2.81
C LYS A 41 10.34 17.74 -1.80
N PRO A 42 10.42 16.47 -2.25
CA PRO A 42 10.53 15.33 -1.35
C PRO A 42 11.73 15.49 -0.41
N GLU A 43 11.53 15.16 0.85
CA GLU A 43 12.57 15.19 1.87
C GLU A 43 13.67 14.16 1.52
N GLU A 44 14.92 14.59 1.49
CA GLU A 44 16.06 13.71 1.22
C GLU A 44 16.39 12.95 2.52
N LEU A 45 16.01 11.66 2.56
CA LEU A 45 16.32 10.77 3.67
C LEU A 45 17.80 10.41 3.67
N ALA A 46 18.46 10.50 4.83
CA ALA A 46 19.85 10.07 4.98
C ALA A 46 19.93 8.52 5.14
N ALA A 47 21.11 7.96 4.91
CA ALA A 47 21.33 6.51 5.04
C ALA A 47 21.12 6.01 6.48
N GLU A 48 21.37 6.87 7.45
CA GLU A 48 21.17 6.60 8.88
C GLU A 48 19.68 6.50 9.23
N ASP A 49 18.83 7.31 8.59
CA ASP A 49 17.38 7.30 8.79
C ASP A 49 16.77 5.99 8.26
N LEU A 50 17.29 5.49 7.13
CA LEU A 50 16.89 4.19 6.56
C LEU A 50 17.22 3.03 7.51
N LYS A 51 18.44 2.98 8.07
CA LYS A 51 18.83 1.93 9.04
C LYS A 51 17.97 1.95 10.31
N ARG A 52 17.60 3.14 10.79
CA ARG A 52 16.71 3.29 11.94
C ARG A 52 15.31 2.76 11.64
N SER A 53 14.78 3.06 10.46
CA SER A 53 13.47 2.59 9.98
C SER A 53 13.42 1.05 9.81
N GLU A 54 14.48 0.42 9.32
CA GLU A 54 14.56 -1.05 9.18
C GLU A 54 14.52 -1.77 10.53
N ASN A 55 15.24 -1.23 11.52
CA ASN A 55 15.21 -1.76 12.90
C ASN A 55 13.81 -1.61 13.51
N GLU A 56 13.17 -0.45 13.38
CA GLU A 56 11.82 -0.22 13.92
C GLU A 56 10.78 -1.16 13.29
N THR A 57 10.83 -1.35 11.97
CA THR A 57 9.95 -2.28 11.26
C THR A 57 10.13 -3.71 11.77
N SER A 58 11.37 -4.15 11.93
CA SER A 58 11.69 -5.50 12.42
C SER A 58 11.18 -5.73 13.84
N GLU A 59 11.34 -4.74 14.73
CA GLU A 59 10.83 -4.80 16.10
C GLU A 59 9.30 -4.80 16.15
N ASN A 60 8.65 -4.01 15.28
CA ASN A 60 7.19 -3.99 15.16
C ASN A 60 6.65 -5.32 14.64
N ILE A 61 7.29 -5.95 13.65
CA ILE A 61 6.92 -7.30 13.18
C ILE A 61 7.01 -8.31 14.33
N LYS A 62 8.10 -8.31 15.11
CA LYS A 62 8.23 -9.18 16.29
C LYS A 62 7.16 -8.93 17.35
N LEU A 63 6.79 -7.67 17.57
CA LEU A 63 5.71 -7.31 18.49
C LEU A 63 4.38 -7.87 18.02
N VAL A 64 4.02 -7.65 16.75
CA VAL A 64 2.76 -8.13 16.17
C VAL A 64 2.71 -9.66 16.16
N TYR A 65 3.81 -10.32 15.80
CA TYR A 65 3.89 -11.79 15.82
C TYR A 65 3.60 -12.36 17.21
N ARG A 66 4.25 -11.84 18.25
CA ARG A 66 4.01 -12.25 19.65
C ARG A 66 2.55 -12.07 20.08
N ARG A 67 1.87 -11.02 19.58
CA ARG A 67 0.45 -10.81 19.85
C ARG A 67 -0.41 -11.84 19.15
N LEU A 68 -0.07 -12.22 17.92
CA LEU A 68 -0.79 -13.27 17.21
C LEU A 68 -0.64 -14.63 17.90
N GLU A 69 0.56 -14.98 18.37
CA GLU A 69 0.81 -16.23 19.11
C GLU A 69 -0.09 -16.37 20.35
N GLN A 70 -0.37 -15.26 21.04
CA GLN A 70 -1.26 -15.25 22.20
C GLN A 70 -2.74 -15.48 21.85
N CYS A 71 -3.14 -15.21 20.60
CA CYS A 71 -4.51 -15.37 20.13
C CYS A 71 -4.79 -16.77 19.52
N GLN A 72 -3.75 -17.56 19.23
CA GLN A 72 -3.78 -18.81 18.45
C GLN A 72 -4.34 -18.66 17.03
N ARG A 73 -5.64 -18.40 16.89
CA ARG A 73 -6.35 -18.17 15.62
C ARG A 73 -7.36 -17.04 15.80
N ILE A 74 -7.33 -16.04 14.93
CA ILE A 74 -8.17 -14.85 15.04
C ILE A 74 -8.61 -14.35 13.66
N ASN A 75 -9.80 -13.74 13.58
CA ASN A 75 -10.24 -13.06 12.37
C ASN A 75 -9.27 -11.92 12.03
N PHE A 76 -8.87 -11.81 10.77
CA PHE A 76 -7.89 -10.87 10.29
C PHE A 76 -8.24 -9.42 10.65
N PHE A 77 -9.49 -9.00 10.41
CA PHE A 77 -9.92 -7.63 10.68
C PHE A 77 -9.93 -7.33 12.18
N LYS A 78 -10.39 -8.27 13.01
CA LYS A 78 -10.33 -8.12 14.48
C LYS A 78 -8.90 -7.95 15.00
N PHE A 79 -7.92 -8.51 14.31
CA PHE A 79 -6.52 -8.43 14.71
C PHE A 79 -5.83 -7.13 14.25
N VAL A 80 -6.01 -6.74 12.98
CA VAL A 80 -5.25 -5.62 12.39
C VAL A 80 -5.88 -4.25 12.61
N ILE A 81 -7.20 -4.17 12.81
CA ILE A 81 -7.90 -2.89 12.93
C ILE A 81 -7.64 -2.29 14.30
N ASN A 82 -7.06 -1.10 14.30
CA ASN A 82 -6.98 -0.23 15.46
C ASN A 82 -8.14 0.78 15.40
N PRO A 83 -9.08 0.80 16.37
CA PRO A 83 -10.27 1.63 16.31
C PRO A 83 -9.98 3.13 16.52
N THR A 84 -8.80 3.50 17.01
CA THR A 84 -8.42 4.89 17.26
C THR A 84 -7.45 5.44 16.20
N SER A 85 -6.89 4.59 15.33
CA SER A 85 -5.94 5.01 14.31
C SER A 85 -6.04 4.18 13.02
N PHE A 86 -6.55 4.83 11.97
CA PHE A 86 -6.54 4.27 10.61
C PHE A 86 -5.11 3.98 10.13
N GLY A 87 -4.18 4.92 10.33
CA GLY A 87 -2.78 4.76 9.90
C GLY A 87 -2.12 3.54 10.52
N GLN A 88 -2.32 3.33 11.83
CA GLN A 88 -1.80 2.12 12.48
C GLN A 88 -2.50 0.84 12.02
N SER A 89 -3.76 0.91 11.59
CA SER A 89 -4.44 -0.26 10.99
C SER A 89 -3.78 -0.66 9.65
N VAL A 90 -3.43 0.32 8.83
CA VAL A 90 -2.68 0.09 7.58
C VAL A 90 -1.29 -0.48 7.87
N GLU A 91 -0.57 0.07 8.86
CA GLU A 91 0.73 -0.47 9.31
C GLU A 91 0.61 -1.91 9.82
N ASN A 92 -0.43 -2.21 10.60
CA ASN A 92 -0.68 -3.57 11.09
C ASN A 92 -0.87 -4.55 9.92
N MET A 93 -1.66 -4.19 8.92
CA MET A 93 -1.82 -4.99 7.70
C MET A 93 -0.49 -5.20 6.96
N PHE A 94 0.32 -4.14 6.86
CA PHE A 94 1.65 -4.20 6.25
C PHE A 94 2.59 -5.17 6.99
N TYR A 95 2.64 -5.13 8.33
CA TYR A 95 3.44 -6.11 9.09
C TYR A 95 2.93 -7.55 8.92
N VAL A 96 1.61 -7.75 8.93
CA VAL A 96 1.00 -9.07 8.68
C VAL A 96 1.36 -9.58 7.28
N SER A 97 1.38 -8.72 6.27
CA SER A 97 1.77 -9.09 4.91
C SER A 97 3.20 -9.64 4.82
N PHE A 98 4.15 -9.07 5.57
CA PHE A 98 5.52 -9.58 5.63
C PHE A 98 5.59 -10.96 6.27
N MET A 99 4.82 -11.18 7.33
CA MET A 99 4.80 -12.47 8.00
C MET A 99 4.17 -13.56 7.15
N ILE A 100 3.14 -13.25 6.35
CA ILE A 100 2.56 -14.17 5.36
C ILE A 100 3.60 -14.47 4.27
N ARG A 101 4.26 -13.44 3.74
CA ARG A 101 5.32 -13.59 2.71
C ARG A 101 6.45 -14.50 3.20
N ASP A 102 6.85 -14.35 4.46
CA ASP A 102 7.91 -15.11 5.10
C ASP A 102 7.41 -16.47 5.66
N ALA A 103 6.16 -16.87 5.37
CA ALA A 103 5.51 -18.11 5.79
C ALA A 103 5.50 -18.36 7.32
N LYS A 104 5.56 -17.29 8.13
CA LYS A 104 5.47 -17.37 9.60
C LYS A 104 4.04 -17.46 10.10
N ILE A 105 3.09 -17.00 9.29
CA ILE A 105 1.66 -17.02 9.61
C ILE A 105 0.89 -17.46 8.37
N ALA A 106 -0.18 -18.21 8.56
CA ALA A 106 -1.10 -18.56 7.49
C ALA A 106 -2.25 -17.57 7.44
N PHE A 107 -2.82 -17.46 6.25
CA PHE A 107 -4.05 -16.74 5.97
C PHE A 107 -5.03 -17.72 5.33
N GLU A 108 -6.20 -17.86 5.95
CA GLU A 108 -7.25 -18.79 5.55
C GLU A 108 -8.56 -18.03 5.41
N VAL A 109 -9.39 -18.38 4.43
CA VAL A 109 -10.77 -17.88 4.35
C VAL A 109 -11.71 -19.05 4.65
N VAL A 110 -12.52 -18.91 5.71
CA VAL A 110 -13.51 -19.90 6.12
C VAL A 110 -14.86 -19.20 6.18
N ASP A 111 -15.86 -19.70 5.46
CA ASP A 111 -17.20 -19.12 5.37
C ASP A 111 -17.19 -17.62 5.02
N ASP A 112 -16.38 -17.25 4.02
CA ASP A 112 -16.13 -15.85 3.57
C ASP A 112 -15.49 -14.93 4.62
N GLU A 113 -15.06 -15.47 5.77
CA GLU A 113 -14.33 -14.72 6.79
C GLU A 113 -12.81 -15.02 6.76
N PRO A 114 -11.95 -13.99 6.75
CA PRO A 114 -10.52 -14.18 6.78
C PRO A 114 -10.00 -14.43 8.20
N PHE A 115 -9.21 -15.48 8.37
CA PHE A 115 -8.54 -15.86 9.61
C PHE A 115 -7.02 -15.93 9.41
N ILE A 116 -6.30 -15.60 10.48
CA ILE A 116 -4.85 -15.72 10.57
C ILE A 116 -4.44 -16.49 11.82
N TYR A 117 -3.34 -17.22 11.72
CA TYR A 117 -2.74 -17.98 12.81
C TYR A 117 -1.24 -18.18 12.56
N ALA A 118 -0.47 -18.35 13.63
CA ALA A 118 0.96 -18.64 13.52
C ALA A 118 1.18 -20.04 12.94
N CYS A 119 2.23 -20.20 12.14
CA CYS A 119 2.62 -21.48 11.55
C CYS A 119 4.04 -21.83 11.95
N ASP A 120 4.27 -23.13 12.10
CA ASP A 120 5.64 -23.64 12.16
C ASP A 120 6.32 -23.42 10.80
N PRO A 121 7.63 -23.14 10.79
CA PRO A 121 8.38 -23.00 9.55
C PRO A 121 8.24 -24.29 8.72
N PRO A 122 8.01 -24.19 7.40
CA PRO A 122 7.91 -25.36 6.54
C PRO A 122 9.21 -26.17 6.58
N ASP A 123 9.10 -27.48 6.71
CA ASP A 123 10.22 -28.39 6.76
C ASP A 123 10.74 -28.74 5.35
N GLN A 124 11.86 -29.46 5.26
CA GLN A 124 12.48 -29.79 3.98
C GLN A 124 11.59 -30.70 3.10
N ASN A 125 10.64 -31.43 3.69
CA ASN A 125 9.69 -32.28 2.99
C ASN A 125 8.54 -31.45 2.40
N ASP A 126 8.07 -30.41 3.10
CA ASP A 126 7.03 -29.48 2.63
C ASP A 126 7.42 -28.80 1.30
N TYR A 127 8.71 -28.50 1.13
CA TYR A 127 9.24 -27.97 -0.14
C TYR A 127 9.33 -29.05 -1.23
N ALA A 128 9.67 -30.29 -0.88
CA ALA A 128 9.85 -31.39 -1.82
C ALA A 128 8.51 -31.90 -2.40
N GLU A 129 7.44 -31.85 -1.61
CA GLU A 129 6.09 -32.24 -2.03
C GLU A 129 5.33 -31.12 -2.77
N GLY A 130 5.94 -29.94 -2.93
CA GLY A 130 5.30 -28.79 -3.59
C GLY A 130 4.19 -28.14 -2.76
N GLY A 131 4.23 -28.31 -1.43
CA GLY A 131 3.19 -27.87 -0.50
C GLY A 131 3.06 -26.35 -0.34
N ILE A 132 4.11 -25.58 -0.63
CA ILE A 132 4.09 -24.12 -0.46
C ILE A 132 3.56 -23.44 -1.73
N GLN A 133 2.24 -23.34 -1.81
CA GLN A 133 1.58 -22.56 -2.85
C GLN A 133 1.58 -21.07 -2.50
N LYS A 134 2.35 -20.27 -3.24
CA LYS A 134 2.29 -18.81 -3.14
C LYS A 134 0.97 -18.31 -3.71
N ARG A 135 0.07 -17.82 -2.84
CA ARG A 135 -1.17 -17.15 -3.24
C ARG A 135 -0.97 -15.63 -3.11
N GLN A 136 -1.36 -14.89 -4.14
CA GLN A 136 -1.42 -13.43 -4.07
C GLN A 136 -2.82 -13.00 -3.65
N LEU A 137 -2.89 -12.12 -2.64
CA LEU A 137 -4.11 -11.50 -2.17
C LEU A 137 -3.92 -9.99 -2.20
N VAL A 138 -4.88 -9.28 -2.81
CA VAL A 138 -4.94 -7.81 -2.78
C VAL A 138 -6.13 -7.43 -1.92
N MET A 139 -5.86 -6.67 -0.85
CA MET A 139 -6.90 -6.10 0.00
C MET A 139 -6.84 -4.59 -0.05
N GLU A 140 -8.01 -3.98 -0.21
CA GLU A 140 -8.19 -2.53 -0.13
C GLU A 140 -8.71 -2.18 1.25
N LEU A 141 -8.14 -1.13 1.86
CA LEU A 141 -8.62 -0.55 3.10
C LEU A 141 -8.66 0.96 2.96
N ASP A 142 -9.86 1.52 2.84
CA ASP A 142 -10.10 2.95 2.94
C ASP A 142 -10.71 3.30 4.31
N VAL A 143 -10.86 4.60 4.58
CA VAL A 143 -11.40 5.09 5.87
C VAL A 143 -12.84 4.63 6.09
N ALA A 144 -13.64 4.51 5.03
CA ALA A 144 -15.03 4.05 5.13
C ALA A 144 -15.11 2.56 5.52
N THR A 145 -14.30 1.72 4.88
CA THR A 145 -14.19 0.29 5.14
C THR A 145 -13.62 0.05 6.54
N TRP A 146 -12.62 0.83 6.97
CA TRP A 146 -12.09 0.78 8.33
C TRP A 146 -13.16 1.07 9.39
N LYS A 147 -13.96 2.14 9.23
CA LYS A 147 -15.08 2.44 10.15
C LYS A 147 -16.13 1.33 10.17
N ARG A 148 -16.50 0.82 8.99
CA ARG A 148 -17.44 -0.29 8.88
C ARG A 148 -16.92 -1.55 9.58
N ALA A 149 -15.63 -1.86 9.44
CA ALA A 149 -15.02 -3.00 10.11
C ALA A 149 -15.11 -2.87 11.65
N ILE A 150 -14.88 -1.68 12.20
CA ILE A 150 -15.05 -1.42 13.64
C ILE A 150 -16.47 -1.74 14.10
N GLU A 151 -17.48 -1.29 13.35
CA GLU A 151 -18.89 -1.51 13.66
C GLU A 151 -19.28 -2.99 13.53
N VAL A 152 -18.99 -3.61 12.40
CA VAL A 152 -19.37 -5.00 12.09
C VAL A 152 -18.73 -6.00 13.05
N PHE A 153 -17.45 -5.80 13.39
CA PHE A 153 -16.72 -6.70 14.27
C PHE A 153 -16.74 -6.28 15.74
N ASN A 154 -17.45 -5.18 16.07
CA ASN A 154 -17.55 -4.60 17.41
C ASN A 154 -16.17 -4.40 18.08
N ILE A 155 -15.26 -3.72 17.37
CA ILE A 155 -13.87 -3.55 17.78
C ILE A 155 -13.78 -2.34 18.72
N THR A 156 -13.78 -2.61 20.03
CA THR A 156 -13.66 -1.54 21.05
C THR A 156 -12.21 -1.23 21.41
N GLU A 157 -11.32 -2.21 21.27
CA GLU A 157 -9.89 -2.09 21.60
C GLU A 157 -9.04 -2.76 20.53
N SER A 158 -7.80 -2.29 20.38
CA SER A 158 -6.83 -2.85 19.43
C SER A 158 -6.09 -4.03 20.05
N VAL A 159 -6.04 -5.18 19.36
CA VAL A 159 -5.26 -6.35 19.79
C VAL A 159 -3.76 -6.04 19.80
N ILE A 160 -3.30 -5.32 18.78
CA ILE A 160 -1.94 -4.81 18.67
C ILE A 160 -1.86 -3.49 19.44
N PRO A 161 -0.94 -3.33 20.42
CA PRO A 161 -0.83 -2.09 21.18
C PRO A 161 -0.62 -0.85 20.30
N THR A 162 -1.34 0.22 20.59
CA THR A 162 -1.18 1.50 19.90
C THR A 162 0.22 2.05 20.13
N ARG A 163 0.94 2.33 19.04
CA ARG A 163 2.30 2.90 19.09
C ARG A 163 2.21 4.41 19.31
N ASP A 164 3.08 4.93 20.16
CA ASP A 164 3.18 6.36 20.43
C ASP A 164 4.37 6.96 19.67
N TYR A 165 4.09 7.48 18.47
CA TYR A 165 5.08 8.12 17.63
C TYR A 165 5.51 9.51 18.13
N SER A 166 4.75 10.12 19.06
CA SER A 166 5.08 11.45 19.59
C SER A 166 6.40 11.47 20.35
N LYS A 167 6.79 10.34 20.95
CA LYS A 167 8.06 10.18 21.68
C LYS A 167 9.28 10.15 20.78
N ASN A 168 9.11 9.73 19.52
CA ASN A 168 10.19 9.60 18.54
C ASN A 168 10.30 10.80 17.61
N MET A 169 9.31 11.72 17.64
CA MET A 169 9.29 12.95 16.87
C MET A 169 10.38 13.89 17.40
N GLN A 170 11.58 13.84 16.80
CA GLN A 170 12.57 14.89 17.04
C GLN A 170 11.99 16.20 16.50
N PRO A 171 12.09 17.32 17.25
CA PRO A 171 11.71 18.61 16.71
C PRO A 171 12.51 18.82 15.42
N PRO A 172 11.93 19.46 14.39
CA PRO A 172 12.65 19.75 13.16
C PRO A 172 13.98 20.41 13.55
N GLY A 173 15.09 19.85 13.05
CA GLY A 173 16.42 20.35 13.36
C GLY A 173 16.51 21.86 13.15
N LYS A 174 17.45 22.55 13.82
CA LYS A 174 17.60 24.01 13.87
C LYS A 174 17.62 24.77 12.52
N LYS A 175 17.53 24.09 11.37
CA LYS A 175 17.11 24.68 10.10
C LYS A 175 15.58 24.59 10.01
N GLY A 176 14.93 25.45 10.78
CA GLY A 176 13.49 25.66 10.70
C GLY A 176 13.09 26.14 9.30
N TRP A 177 11.80 25.99 9.02
CA TRP A 177 11.12 26.33 7.76
C TRP A 177 11.01 27.85 7.50
N TYR A 178 12.06 28.61 7.83
CA TYR A 178 12.18 30.06 7.59
C TYR A 178 13.58 30.40 7.08
#